data_AF-A0A1B0ZND7-F1
#
_entry.id   AF-A0A1B0ZND7-F1
#
_cell.length_a   1.000
_cell.length_b   1.000
_cell.length_c   1.000
_cell.angle_alpha   90.00
_cell.angle_beta   90.00
_cell.angle_gamma   90.00
#
_symmetry.space_group_name_H-M   'P 1'
#
loop_
_entity.id
_entity.type
_entity.pdbx_description
1 polymer ?
#
loop_
_entity_poly.entity_id
_entity_poly.type
_entity_poly.pdbx_seq_one_letter_code
_entity_poly.pdbx_strand_id
1 'polypeptide(L)'
;MNKITGAFIAALALSACGNGNPFTEDTTDNGGDTGTDTGTDTGIDGDGRPPGTPSPTPDTSIFRREGTSTEDAYIGNGYATEISYDSNNDTFSVDNLAFDGDGTYARGTAVSSLGPFAVYEADAQYSDITDNEPINQFTHRAIYGVSTSGNSKFAIVRTGAYADYGFGGFVYQRDNSVTLPSSGQAQYNGSLAGLRDYNGAAGLEYTTADVQIAIDFDDFNPATGGRGDAVRGSLTNRTIYDTAGNDITNDVINRINVDNNLTLSSIPVAVFDVGPNNLDDNGEIIGTLQSTYVDANGTAQTYETGNYYAVVSGDNAEEIVGVVVLENSLDPAANSVRETGGFIVYNN
;
A
#
# COMPACT_ATOMS: atom_id res chain seq x y z
N MET A 1 -44.77 46.22 -21.80
CA MET A 1 -43.50 45.90 -21.11
C MET A 1 -43.82 44.92 -20.00
N ASN A 2 -43.81 43.62 -20.30
CA ASN A 2 -44.05 42.56 -19.31
C ASN A 2 -42.70 42.06 -18.80
N LYS A 3 -42.47 42.17 -17.49
CA LYS A 3 -41.28 41.65 -16.82
C LYS A 3 -41.49 40.16 -16.52
N ILE A 4 -40.66 39.32 -17.11
CA ILE A 4 -40.53 37.89 -16.80
C ILE A 4 -39.73 37.79 -15.49
N THR A 5 -40.29 37.14 -14.47
CA THR A 5 -39.58 36.77 -13.25
C THR A 5 -39.32 35.27 -13.32
N GLY A 6 -38.09 34.87 -13.64
CA GLY A 6 -37.66 33.48 -13.62
C GLY A 6 -37.13 33.14 -12.23
N ALA A 7 -37.71 32.12 -11.59
CA ALA A 7 -37.20 31.54 -10.35
C ALA A 7 -36.14 30.49 -10.70
N PHE A 8 -34.88 30.76 -10.35
CA PHE A 8 -33.82 29.75 -10.31
C PHE A 8 -33.94 29.00 -8.99
N ILE A 9 -34.36 27.73 -9.03
CA ILE A 9 -34.23 26.80 -7.91
C ILE A 9 -32.85 26.16 -8.04
N ALA A 10 -31.91 26.62 -7.22
CA ALA A 10 -30.64 25.93 -7.01
C ALA A 10 -30.91 24.74 -6.08
N ALA A 11 -30.87 23.53 -6.63
CA ALA A 11 -30.79 22.31 -5.84
C ALA A 11 -29.36 22.21 -5.28
N LEU A 12 -29.18 22.62 -4.03
CA LEU A 12 -28.01 22.28 -3.24
C LEU A 12 -28.08 20.78 -2.94
N ALA A 13 -27.28 20.00 -3.66
CA ALA A 13 -26.94 18.66 -3.23
C ALA A 13 -26.10 18.79 -1.96
N LEU A 14 -26.70 18.52 -0.80
CA LEU A 14 -25.92 18.22 0.40
C LEU A 14 -25.24 16.87 0.17
N SER A 15 -23.95 16.90 -0.20
CA SER A 15 -23.07 15.78 0.07
C SER A 15 -23.03 15.60 1.59
N ALA A 16 -23.47 14.45 2.08
CA ALA A 16 -23.24 14.07 3.46
C ALA A 16 -21.72 13.97 3.64
N CYS A 17 -21.10 14.96 4.27
CA CYS A 17 -19.72 14.87 4.76
C CYS A 17 -19.71 13.82 5.87
N GLY A 18 -19.36 12.59 5.52
CA GLY A 18 -19.22 11.49 6.46
C GLY A 18 -17.96 11.69 7.31
N ASN A 19 -18.16 12.05 8.57
CA ASN A 19 -17.15 12.20 9.60
C ASN A 19 -16.71 10.83 10.18
N GLY A 20 -16.61 9.81 9.32
CA GLY A 20 -16.29 8.43 9.69
C GLY A 20 -14.88 8.06 9.26
N ASN A 21 -14.25 7.11 9.96
CA ASN A 21 -12.95 6.56 9.58
C ASN A 21 -13.00 6.12 8.09
N PRO A 22 -12.13 6.63 7.20
CA PRO A 22 -12.12 6.22 5.80
C PRO A 22 -11.65 4.78 5.58
N PHE A 23 -11.11 4.14 6.62
CA PHE A 23 -10.86 2.71 6.68
C PHE A 23 -11.88 2.06 7.61
N THR A 24 -12.66 1.12 7.10
CA THR A 24 -13.70 0.47 7.89
C THR A 24 -13.59 -1.03 7.72
N GLU A 25 -13.21 -1.71 8.80
CA GLU A 25 -13.46 -3.14 8.93
C GLU A 25 -14.98 -3.34 8.98
N ASP A 26 -15.55 -3.94 7.93
CA ASP A 26 -16.98 -4.22 7.92
C ASP A 26 -17.28 -5.30 8.97
N THR A 27 -18.03 -4.91 10.00
CA THR A 27 -18.47 -5.80 11.09
C THR A 27 -19.88 -6.35 10.85
N THR A 28 -20.49 -6.08 9.69
CA THR A 28 -21.89 -6.47 9.44
C THR A 28 -22.04 -7.89 8.88
N ASP A 29 -21.53 -8.89 9.61
CA ASP A 29 -21.99 -10.26 9.43
C ASP A 29 -23.35 -10.45 10.13
N ASN A 30 -24.41 -10.44 9.34
CA ASN A 30 -25.76 -10.87 9.78
C ASN A 30 -25.98 -12.39 9.54
N GLY A 31 -24.92 -13.13 9.23
CA GLY A 31 -24.88 -14.58 9.26
C GLY A 31 -24.69 -15.03 10.71
N GLY A 32 -25.69 -15.71 11.27
CA GLY A 32 -25.56 -16.35 12.57
C GLY A 32 -24.56 -17.51 12.49
N ASP A 33 -23.27 -17.21 12.64
CA ASP A 33 -22.27 -18.19 13.03
C ASP A 33 -22.02 -18.06 14.54
N THR A 34 -22.22 -19.17 15.25
CA THR A 34 -21.93 -19.28 16.69
C THR A 34 -20.46 -19.66 16.95
N GLY A 35 -19.58 -19.37 16.01
CA GLY A 35 -18.13 -19.47 16.21
C GLY A 35 -17.67 -18.38 17.18
N THR A 36 -17.28 -18.77 18.38
CA THR A 36 -16.47 -17.93 19.26
C THR A 36 -15.13 -17.69 18.58
N ASP A 37 -15.03 -16.61 17.80
CA ASP A 37 -13.75 -16.13 17.31
C ASP A 37 -13.04 -15.38 18.44
N THR A 38 -12.23 -16.14 19.17
CA THR A 38 -11.17 -15.61 20.05
C THR A 38 -9.81 -15.74 19.36
N GLY A 39 -9.78 -15.78 18.03
CA GLY A 39 -8.58 -15.87 17.22
C GLY A 39 -7.85 -14.54 17.17
N THR A 40 -6.65 -14.49 17.72
CA THR A 40 -5.64 -13.53 17.27
C THR A 40 -5.47 -13.74 15.77
N ASP A 41 -5.85 -12.74 14.99
CA ASP A 41 -5.75 -12.69 13.53
C ASP A 41 -4.26 -12.62 13.11
N THR A 42 -3.56 -13.76 13.22
CA THR A 42 -2.10 -13.84 13.26
C THR A 42 -1.38 -13.93 11.91
N GLY A 43 -1.98 -13.53 10.78
CA GLY A 43 -1.21 -13.50 9.52
C GLY A 43 -2.00 -13.59 8.22
N ILE A 44 -1.26 -13.93 7.16
CA ILE A 44 -1.78 -14.22 5.82
C ILE A 44 -2.56 -15.55 5.86
N ASP A 45 -3.79 -15.56 5.33
CA ASP A 45 -4.67 -16.73 5.28
C ASP A 45 -4.11 -17.86 4.40
N GLY A 46 -4.71 -19.05 4.48
CA GLY A 46 -4.27 -20.24 3.75
C GLY A 46 -4.29 -20.12 2.21
N ASP A 47 -4.90 -19.07 1.66
CA ASP A 47 -4.91 -18.71 0.23
C ASP A 47 -3.87 -17.62 -0.13
N GLY A 48 -3.05 -17.16 0.82
CA GLY A 48 -2.06 -16.11 0.59
C GLY A 48 -2.59 -14.69 0.78
N ARG A 49 -3.82 -14.51 1.31
CA ARG A 49 -4.48 -13.21 1.45
C ARG A 49 -4.18 -12.50 2.77
N PRO A 50 -4.00 -11.17 2.76
CA PRO A 50 -3.90 -10.41 3.99
C PRO A 50 -5.20 -10.43 4.81
N PRO A 51 -5.10 -10.33 6.15
CA PRO A 51 -6.27 -10.26 7.02
C PRO A 51 -7.15 -9.04 6.72
N GLY A 52 -8.41 -9.08 7.17
CA GLY A 52 -9.36 -8.00 6.97
C GLY A 52 -10.81 -8.48 6.85
N THR A 53 -11.48 -8.12 5.75
CA THR A 53 -12.92 -8.42 5.56
C THR A 53 -13.19 -9.92 5.59
N PRO A 54 -14.01 -10.41 6.56
CA PRO A 54 -14.41 -11.80 6.60
C PRO A 54 -15.41 -12.08 5.47
N SER A 55 -15.20 -13.17 4.73
CA SER A 55 -16.13 -13.60 3.66
C SER A 55 -16.44 -12.51 2.61
N PRO A 56 -15.41 -11.99 1.90
CA PRO A 56 -15.58 -10.93 0.90
C PRO A 56 -16.58 -11.32 -0.20
N THR A 57 -17.29 -10.32 -0.72
CA THR A 57 -18.19 -10.44 -1.87
C THR A 57 -17.91 -9.32 -2.89
N PRO A 58 -18.27 -9.48 -4.18
CA PRO A 58 -18.12 -8.40 -5.15
C PRO A 58 -19.02 -7.19 -4.86
N ASP A 59 -20.10 -7.37 -4.11
CA ASP A 59 -21.12 -6.33 -3.88
C ASP A 59 -20.84 -5.45 -2.65
N THR A 60 -19.80 -5.76 -1.87
CA THR A 60 -19.48 -5.09 -0.60
C THR A 60 -18.09 -4.45 -0.63
N SER A 61 -17.85 -3.58 0.35
CA SER A 61 -16.50 -3.09 0.64
C SER A 61 -15.57 -4.24 0.99
N ILE A 62 -14.29 -4.08 0.66
CA ILE A 62 -13.21 -5.00 1.05
C ILE A 62 -12.10 -4.16 1.65
N PHE A 63 -11.81 -4.42 2.92
CA PHE A 63 -10.69 -3.89 3.68
C PHE A 63 -9.67 -5.00 3.94
N ARG A 64 -8.39 -4.68 3.79
CA ARG A 64 -7.26 -5.56 4.04
C ARG A 64 -6.17 -4.82 4.80
N ARG A 65 -5.47 -5.52 5.68
CA ARG A 65 -4.34 -5.01 6.47
C ARG A 65 -3.15 -5.96 6.43
N GLU A 66 -1.97 -5.45 6.75
CA GLU A 66 -0.79 -6.31 6.94
C GLU A 66 -1.00 -7.25 8.13
N GLY A 67 -0.76 -8.54 7.93
CA GLY A 67 -0.79 -9.52 9.02
C GLY A 67 0.44 -9.43 9.91
N THR A 68 0.27 -9.75 11.19
CA THR A 68 1.41 -9.85 12.12
C THR A 68 2.31 -11.02 11.76
N SER A 69 3.61 -10.91 12.07
CA SER A 69 4.56 -12.02 11.89
C SER A 69 5.16 -12.45 13.22
N THR A 70 5.42 -13.76 13.33
CA THR A 70 6.19 -14.35 14.43
C THR A 70 7.64 -14.63 14.05
N GLU A 71 8.04 -14.31 12.81
CA GLU A 71 9.42 -14.45 12.35
C GLU A 71 10.26 -13.27 12.87
N ASP A 72 11.44 -13.57 13.43
CA ASP A 72 12.27 -12.58 14.12
C ASP A 72 12.55 -11.32 13.28
N ALA A 73 12.88 -11.48 12.00
CA ALA A 73 13.17 -10.37 11.09
C ALA A 73 11.93 -9.50 10.78
N TYR A 74 10.71 -10.04 10.94
CA TYR A 74 9.46 -9.41 10.52
C TYR A 74 8.51 -9.13 11.69
N ILE A 75 8.98 -9.27 12.93
CA ILE A 75 8.13 -9.20 14.12
C ILE A 75 7.39 -7.87 14.28
N GLY A 76 7.83 -6.80 13.59
CA GLY A 76 7.16 -5.51 13.56
C GLY A 76 5.98 -5.38 12.57
N ASN A 77 5.75 -6.37 11.70
CA ASN A 77 4.70 -6.31 10.67
C ASN A 77 3.30 -6.30 11.30
N GLY A 78 2.38 -5.55 10.70
CA GLY A 78 0.97 -5.54 11.11
C GLY A 78 0.68 -4.96 12.50
N TYR A 79 1.63 -4.28 13.14
CA TYR A 79 1.42 -3.65 14.44
C TYR A 79 0.73 -2.29 14.34
N ALA A 80 0.83 -1.58 13.21
CA ALA A 80 0.04 -0.36 13.03
C ALA A 80 -1.43 -0.74 12.84
N THR A 81 -2.26 -0.38 13.82
CA THR A 81 -3.69 -0.69 13.84
C THR A 81 -4.52 0.59 13.95
N GLU A 82 -5.84 0.46 13.80
CA GLU A 82 -6.79 1.58 13.89
C GLU A 82 -6.42 2.80 13.02
N ILE A 83 -5.75 2.55 11.88
CA ILE A 83 -5.32 3.59 10.96
C ILE A 83 -6.55 4.35 10.46
N SER A 84 -6.55 5.68 10.65
CA SER A 84 -7.66 6.54 10.26
C SER A 84 -7.18 7.90 9.79
N TYR A 85 -7.97 8.56 8.93
CA TYR A 85 -7.69 9.90 8.44
C TYR A 85 -8.83 10.86 8.74
N ASP A 86 -8.49 12.00 9.35
CA ASP A 86 -9.39 13.11 9.63
C ASP A 86 -9.22 14.22 8.60
N SER A 87 -10.19 14.30 7.69
CA SER A 87 -10.21 15.33 6.64
C SER A 87 -10.42 16.76 7.13
N ASN A 88 -10.93 16.97 8.36
CA ASN A 88 -11.13 18.32 8.88
C ASN A 88 -9.81 18.94 9.35
N ASN A 89 -8.92 18.10 9.88
CA ASN A 89 -7.64 18.52 10.45
C ASN A 89 -6.44 18.17 9.56
N ASP A 90 -6.63 17.39 8.48
CA ASP A 90 -5.56 16.87 7.62
C ASP A 90 -4.52 16.09 8.44
N THR A 91 -5.01 15.15 9.25
CA THR A 91 -4.19 14.32 10.13
C THR A 91 -4.55 12.84 10.00
N PHE A 92 -3.56 12.00 10.25
CA PHE A 92 -3.74 10.57 10.47
C PHE A 92 -3.75 10.25 11.95
N SER A 93 -4.49 9.21 12.35
CA SER A 93 -4.33 8.57 13.66
C SER A 93 -3.94 7.11 13.45
N VAL A 94 -2.97 6.63 14.23
CA VAL A 94 -2.45 5.27 14.19
C VAL A 94 -2.32 4.79 15.63
N ASP A 95 -2.75 3.55 15.91
CA ASP A 95 -2.60 2.92 17.21
C ASP A 95 -1.58 1.77 17.18
N ASN A 96 -1.14 1.37 18.37
CA ASN A 96 -0.30 0.20 18.64
C ASN A 96 1.13 0.29 18.06
N LEU A 97 1.63 1.52 17.90
CA LEU A 97 3.05 1.80 17.66
C LEU A 97 3.67 2.46 18.90
N ALA A 98 4.93 2.12 19.17
CA ALA A 98 5.65 2.64 20.33
C ALA A 98 6.50 3.84 19.94
N PHE A 99 6.51 4.86 20.80
CA PHE A 99 7.30 6.07 20.61
C PHE A 99 7.01 6.79 19.27
N ASP A 100 5.73 6.97 18.94
CA ASP A 100 5.26 7.75 17.80
C ASP A 100 4.43 8.99 18.23
N GLY A 101 4.69 9.49 19.43
CA GLY A 101 4.02 10.67 19.96
C GLY A 101 2.66 10.34 20.59
N ASP A 102 1.63 11.08 20.18
CA ASP A 102 0.24 10.86 20.58
C ASP A 102 -0.52 9.92 19.63
N GLY A 103 0.18 9.30 18.67
CA GLY A 103 -0.42 8.53 17.59
C GLY A 103 -1.05 9.38 16.49
N THR A 104 -0.92 10.71 16.54
CA THR A 104 -1.39 11.64 15.51
C THR A 104 -0.25 12.01 14.56
N TYR A 105 -0.52 11.89 13.27
CA TYR A 105 0.45 12.15 12.20
C TYR A 105 -0.01 13.36 11.41
N ALA A 106 0.80 14.42 11.42
CA ALA A 106 0.53 15.65 10.68
C ALA A 106 1.14 15.58 9.28
N ARG A 107 0.61 16.38 8.33
CA ARG A 107 1.20 16.44 6.99
C ARG A 107 2.69 16.78 7.05
N GLY A 108 3.48 16.05 6.27
CA GLY A 108 4.93 16.16 6.36
C GLY A 108 5.47 17.51 5.94
N THR A 109 6.54 17.93 6.61
CA THR A 109 7.09 19.28 6.47
C THR A 109 8.07 19.39 5.30
N ALA A 110 9.04 18.49 5.23
CA ALA A 110 10.01 18.45 4.13
C ALA A 110 9.41 17.79 2.88
N VAL A 111 8.67 16.70 3.10
CA VAL A 111 7.93 15.98 2.07
C VAL A 111 6.47 15.91 2.51
N SER A 112 5.61 16.68 1.86
CA SER A 112 4.17 16.67 2.12
C SER A 112 3.40 15.74 1.17
N SER A 113 3.99 15.37 0.04
CA SER A 113 3.37 14.52 -0.98
C SER A 113 4.42 13.85 -1.88
N LEU A 114 4.08 12.66 -2.38
CA LEU A 114 4.82 11.91 -3.39
C LEU A 114 3.87 11.64 -4.56
N GLY A 115 3.97 12.44 -5.62
CA GLY A 115 3.00 12.42 -6.71
C GLY A 115 1.58 12.71 -6.22
N PRO A 116 0.59 11.84 -6.49
CA PRO A 116 -0.78 12.03 -6.03
C PRO A 116 -1.01 11.64 -4.55
N PHE A 117 0.00 11.10 -3.87
CA PHE A 117 -0.15 10.53 -2.54
C PHE A 117 0.40 11.45 -1.45
N ALA A 118 -0.30 11.51 -0.33
CA ALA A 118 0.02 12.34 0.81
C ALA A 118 1.06 11.68 1.72
N VAL A 119 1.95 12.48 2.31
CA VAL A 119 2.91 12.02 3.33
C VAL A 119 2.60 12.69 4.66
N TYR A 120 2.64 11.91 5.74
CA TYR A 120 2.44 12.36 7.11
C TYR A 120 3.56 11.88 8.02
N GLU A 121 3.80 12.62 9.09
CA GLU A 121 4.90 12.44 10.04
C GLU A 121 4.33 12.39 11.45
N ALA A 122 4.75 11.40 12.23
CA ALA A 122 4.54 11.41 13.67
C ALA A 122 5.31 12.57 14.33
N ASP A 123 4.90 12.94 15.53
CA ASP A 123 5.61 13.93 16.34
C ASP A 123 7.05 13.50 16.60
N ALA A 124 7.99 14.44 16.45
CA ALA A 124 9.41 14.19 16.75
C ALA A 124 9.69 14.10 18.25
N GLN A 125 8.85 14.72 19.08
CA GLN A 125 8.99 14.79 20.53
C GLN A 125 7.63 14.73 21.22
N TYR A 126 7.59 14.10 22.38
CA TYR A 126 6.41 14.07 23.25
C TYR A 126 6.82 14.53 24.66
N SER A 127 5.93 15.22 25.38
CA SER A 127 6.25 15.72 26.73
C SER A 127 6.18 14.61 27.79
N ASP A 128 7.20 14.51 28.63
CA ASP A 128 7.16 13.67 29.83
C ASP A 128 6.03 14.10 30.77
N ILE A 129 5.24 13.13 31.25
CA ILE A 129 4.05 13.39 32.07
C ILE A 129 4.37 13.96 33.47
N THR A 130 5.59 13.80 33.95
CA THR A 130 6.01 14.19 35.30
C THR A 130 6.62 15.59 35.32
N ASP A 131 7.48 15.91 34.35
CA ASP A 131 8.26 17.16 34.34
C ASP A 131 8.16 18.00 33.05
N ASN A 132 7.44 17.51 32.03
CA ASN A 132 7.31 18.12 30.69
C ASN A 132 8.61 18.22 29.89
N GLU A 133 9.68 17.53 30.28
CA GLU A 133 10.87 17.47 29.44
C GLU A 133 10.57 16.70 28.14
N PRO A 134 11.14 17.09 27.00
CA PRO A 134 10.86 16.45 25.73
C PRO A 134 11.50 15.07 25.63
N ILE A 135 10.70 14.06 25.30
CA ILE A 135 11.11 12.69 24.97
C ILE A 135 11.15 12.56 23.45
N ASN A 136 12.32 12.26 22.90
CA ASN A 136 12.46 12.01 21.47
C ASN A 136 11.68 10.76 21.07
N GLN A 137 10.93 10.89 19.98
CA GLN A 137 10.16 9.81 19.38
C GLN A 137 10.94 9.15 18.24
N PHE A 138 10.50 7.99 17.82
CA PHE A 138 11.00 7.32 16.62
C PHE A 138 10.42 7.98 15.37
N THR A 139 11.24 8.02 14.32
CA THR A 139 10.85 8.58 13.01
C THR A 139 9.87 7.64 12.33
N HIS A 140 8.57 7.84 12.56
CA HIS A 140 7.50 7.17 11.83
C HIS A 140 7.02 8.05 10.68
N ARG A 141 6.67 7.41 9.56
CA ARG A 141 6.08 8.06 8.39
C ARG A 141 4.87 7.28 7.93
N ALA A 142 3.86 8.01 7.49
CA ALA A 142 2.68 7.45 6.84
C ALA A 142 2.55 7.98 5.42
N ILE A 143 2.15 7.10 4.48
CA ILE A 143 1.74 7.49 3.13
C ILE A 143 0.27 7.14 2.97
N TYR A 144 -0.51 8.05 2.38
CA TYR A 144 -1.94 7.85 2.12
C TYR A 144 -2.29 8.16 0.68
N GLY A 145 -3.02 7.24 0.05
CA GLY A 145 -3.61 7.42 -1.26
C GLY A 145 -5.11 7.25 -1.23
N VAL A 146 -5.81 8.09 -2.00
CA VAL A 146 -7.24 8.01 -2.27
C VAL A 146 -7.43 8.13 -3.77
N SER A 147 -8.30 7.28 -4.34
CA SER A 147 -8.58 7.32 -5.77
C SER A 147 -9.36 8.58 -6.15
N THR A 148 -9.37 8.90 -7.45
CA THR A 148 -10.13 10.06 -7.96
C THR A 148 -11.64 9.91 -7.73
N SER A 149 -12.14 8.68 -7.68
CA SER A 149 -13.54 8.37 -7.33
C SER A 149 -13.81 8.44 -5.82
N GLY A 150 -12.76 8.34 -5.00
CA GLY A 150 -12.84 8.26 -3.54
C GLY A 150 -13.10 6.84 -3.00
N ASN A 151 -13.33 5.86 -3.88
CA ASN A 151 -13.74 4.52 -3.49
C ASN A 151 -12.59 3.57 -3.18
N SER A 152 -11.36 3.91 -3.57
CA SER A 152 -10.19 3.05 -3.37
C SER A 152 -9.10 3.80 -2.61
N LYS A 153 -8.56 3.18 -1.56
CA LYS A 153 -7.65 3.85 -0.62
C LYS A 153 -6.56 2.91 -0.14
N PHE A 154 -5.41 3.46 0.19
CA PHE A 154 -4.38 2.74 0.93
C PHE A 154 -3.70 3.65 1.93
N ALA A 155 -3.19 3.08 3.02
CA ALA A 155 -2.23 3.75 3.89
C ALA A 155 -1.09 2.80 4.27
N ILE A 156 0.12 3.34 4.42
CA ILE A 156 1.32 2.59 4.81
C ILE A 156 1.98 3.36 5.93
N VAL A 157 2.29 2.70 7.04
CA VAL A 157 3.01 3.26 8.19
C VAL A 157 4.26 2.43 8.44
N ARG A 158 5.43 3.07 8.41
CA ARG A 158 6.72 2.42 8.69
C ARG A 158 7.61 3.33 9.53
N THR A 159 8.60 2.71 10.17
CA THR A 159 9.71 3.39 10.83
C THR A 159 11.01 2.66 10.57
N GLY A 160 12.10 3.43 10.51
CA GLY A 160 13.46 2.93 10.38
C GLY A 160 14.25 2.95 11.69
N ALA A 161 13.58 3.09 12.84
CA ALA A 161 14.27 3.36 14.11
C ALA A 161 14.77 2.11 14.86
N TYR A 162 14.45 0.92 14.36
CA TYR A 162 14.79 -0.35 14.99
C TYR A 162 16.05 -0.96 14.37
N ALA A 163 16.64 -1.94 15.05
CA ALA A 163 17.82 -2.64 14.54
C ALA A 163 17.47 -3.51 13.33
N ASP A 164 16.34 -4.19 13.38
CA ASP A 164 15.75 -4.93 12.27
C ASP A 164 14.59 -4.11 11.68
N TYR A 165 13.80 -4.71 10.78
CA TYR A 165 12.63 -4.03 10.23
C TYR A 165 11.75 -3.47 11.35
N GLY A 166 11.29 -2.23 11.16
CA GLY A 166 10.55 -1.50 12.19
C GLY A 166 9.12 -2.00 12.36
N PHE A 167 8.49 -1.54 13.44
CA PHE A 167 7.07 -1.76 13.70
C PHE A 167 6.23 -0.86 12.79
N GLY A 168 5.20 -1.42 12.17
CA GLY A 168 4.38 -0.71 11.21
C GLY A 168 3.24 -1.54 10.67
N GLY A 169 2.63 -1.06 9.59
CA GLY A 169 1.53 -1.75 8.91
C GLY A 169 1.20 -1.12 7.56
N PHE A 170 0.40 -1.81 6.78
CA PHE A 170 -0.31 -1.21 5.66
C PHE A 170 -1.78 -1.59 5.71
N VAL A 171 -2.62 -0.78 5.07
CA VAL A 171 -4.02 -1.07 4.78
C VAL A 171 -4.32 -0.70 3.34
N TYR A 172 -5.21 -1.44 2.70
CA TYR A 172 -5.82 -1.05 1.44
C TYR A 172 -7.30 -1.46 1.42
N GLN A 173 -8.12 -0.65 0.75
CA GLN A 173 -9.57 -0.79 0.80
C GLN A 173 -10.24 -0.37 -0.50
N ARG A 174 -11.31 -1.10 -0.84
CA ARG A 174 -12.38 -0.65 -1.73
C ARG A 174 -13.66 -0.42 -0.90
N ASP A 175 -14.32 0.72 -1.10
CA ASP A 175 -15.54 1.13 -0.36
C ASP A 175 -16.85 0.74 -1.06
N ASN A 176 -16.79 0.43 -2.35
CA ASN A 176 -17.93 0.13 -3.22
C ASN A 176 -17.91 -1.33 -3.68
N SER A 177 -18.79 -1.67 -4.62
CA SER A 177 -18.82 -2.94 -5.33
C SER A 177 -17.85 -2.97 -6.51
N VAL A 178 -17.66 -4.16 -7.08
CA VAL A 178 -17.05 -4.36 -8.40
C VAL A 178 -17.97 -5.18 -9.29
N THR A 179 -18.01 -4.84 -10.57
CA THR A 179 -18.49 -5.75 -11.62
C THR A 179 -17.35 -6.01 -12.57
N LEU A 180 -16.79 -7.22 -12.48
CA LEU A 180 -15.68 -7.64 -13.33
C LEU A 180 -16.20 -8.02 -14.73
N PRO A 181 -15.56 -7.54 -15.82
CA PRO A 181 -15.85 -8.00 -17.17
C PRO A 181 -15.76 -9.54 -17.29
N SER A 182 -16.62 -10.13 -18.10
CA SER A 182 -16.61 -11.58 -18.35
C SER A 182 -15.69 -12.01 -19.51
N SER A 183 -15.08 -11.05 -20.20
CA SER A 183 -14.24 -11.26 -21.38
C SER A 183 -13.44 -10.01 -21.73
N GLY A 184 -12.40 -10.17 -22.54
CA GLY A 184 -11.55 -9.09 -23.04
C GLY A 184 -10.36 -8.79 -22.14
N GLN A 185 -9.67 -7.69 -22.44
CA GLN A 185 -8.48 -7.25 -21.71
C GLN A 185 -8.61 -5.78 -21.32
N ALA A 186 -8.08 -5.42 -20.15
CA ALA A 186 -8.01 -4.05 -19.67
C ALA A 186 -6.59 -3.69 -19.25
N GLN A 187 -6.19 -2.43 -19.49
CA GLN A 187 -4.91 -1.89 -19.06
C GLN A 187 -5.13 -0.69 -18.14
N TYR A 188 -4.41 -0.70 -17.04
CA TYR A 188 -4.48 0.28 -15.97
C TYR A 188 -3.13 0.95 -15.82
N ASN A 189 -3.13 2.27 -15.61
CA ASN A 189 -1.91 3.01 -15.35
C ASN A 189 -2.09 3.94 -14.14
N GLY A 190 -1.01 4.15 -13.41
CA GLY A 190 -1.00 5.02 -12.25
C GLY A 190 0.38 5.09 -11.62
N SER A 191 0.41 5.33 -10.32
CA SER A 191 1.64 5.57 -9.59
C SER A 191 1.67 4.79 -8.29
N LEU A 192 2.88 4.60 -7.78
CA LEU A 192 3.16 4.05 -6.46
C LEU A 192 3.92 5.09 -5.64
N ALA A 193 3.64 5.15 -4.35
CA ALA A 193 4.56 5.72 -3.37
C ALA A 193 4.74 4.76 -2.19
N GLY A 194 5.95 4.70 -1.66
CA GLY A 194 6.32 3.75 -0.63
C GLY A 194 7.35 4.26 0.36
N LEU A 195 7.64 3.40 1.33
CA LEU A 195 8.69 3.56 2.32
C LEU A 195 9.66 2.40 2.20
N ARG A 196 10.96 2.69 2.31
CA ARG A 196 11.99 1.67 2.52
C ARG A 196 12.47 1.68 3.96
N ASP A 197 12.49 0.52 4.58
CA ASP A 197 13.09 0.27 5.89
C ASP A 197 14.08 -0.89 5.81
N TYR A 198 14.90 -1.02 6.85
CA TYR A 198 16.12 -1.83 6.81
C TYR A 198 16.10 -2.92 7.87
N ASN A 199 16.67 -4.07 7.51
CA ASN A 199 16.96 -5.16 8.45
C ASN A 199 18.45 -5.17 8.79
N GLY A 200 18.80 -5.11 10.07
CA GLY A 200 20.17 -5.01 10.56
C GLY A 200 20.77 -3.59 10.55
N ALA A 201 19.98 -2.57 10.22
CA ALA A 201 20.38 -1.16 10.26
C ALA A 201 19.18 -0.24 10.50
N ALA A 202 19.43 0.95 11.05
CA ALA A 202 18.43 2.01 11.13
C ALA A 202 18.40 2.82 9.83
N GLY A 203 17.22 3.27 9.43
CA GLY A 203 17.04 4.17 8.29
C GLY A 203 15.68 4.02 7.64
N LEU A 204 15.22 5.13 7.05
CA LEU A 204 13.95 5.22 6.36
C LEU A 204 14.14 6.06 5.11
N GLU A 205 13.60 5.63 3.99
CA GLU A 205 13.61 6.36 2.72
C GLU A 205 12.21 6.33 2.11
N TYR A 206 11.89 7.26 1.22
CA TYR A 206 10.68 7.21 0.40
C TYR A 206 10.98 6.60 -0.96
N THR A 207 9.96 6.02 -1.59
CA THR A 207 10.04 5.57 -2.98
C THR A 207 8.86 6.04 -3.81
N THR A 208 9.06 6.15 -5.12
CA THR A 208 8.00 6.32 -6.12
C THR A 208 8.23 5.42 -7.31
N ALA A 209 7.16 5.05 -8.02
CA ALA A 209 7.24 4.33 -9.29
C ALA A 209 6.04 4.65 -10.19
N ASP A 210 6.20 4.42 -11.49
CA ASP A 210 5.08 4.28 -12.42
C ASP A 210 4.59 2.82 -12.38
N VAL A 211 3.27 2.64 -12.31
CA VAL A 211 2.64 1.32 -12.25
C VAL A 211 1.77 1.12 -13.47
N GLN A 212 1.95 -0.03 -14.13
CA GLN A 212 1.05 -0.54 -15.14
C GLN A 212 0.57 -1.92 -14.73
N ILE A 213 -0.73 -2.15 -14.83
CA ILE A 213 -1.35 -3.47 -14.64
C ILE A 213 -2.20 -3.76 -15.86
N ALA A 214 -2.24 -5.00 -16.31
CA ALA A 214 -3.22 -5.45 -17.28
C ALA A 214 -3.87 -6.75 -16.80
N ILE A 215 -5.17 -6.85 -17.01
CA ILE A 215 -5.98 -8.03 -16.70
C ILE A 215 -6.48 -8.60 -18.02
N ASP A 216 -6.31 -9.91 -18.18
CA ASP A 216 -6.96 -10.71 -19.21
C ASP A 216 -8.12 -11.47 -18.58
N PHE A 217 -9.36 -11.03 -18.89
CA PHE A 217 -10.58 -11.62 -18.37
C PHE A 217 -11.02 -12.87 -19.15
N ASP A 218 -10.34 -13.20 -20.25
CA ASP A 218 -10.62 -14.39 -21.05
C ASP A 218 -9.78 -15.60 -20.62
N ASP A 219 -8.62 -15.38 -19.99
CA ASP A 219 -7.57 -16.38 -19.96
C ASP A 219 -6.97 -16.71 -18.60
N PHE A 220 -6.51 -17.97 -18.58
CA PHE A 220 -6.60 -18.97 -17.52
C PHE A 220 -8.04 -19.40 -17.22
N ASN A 221 -8.44 -20.49 -17.87
CA ASN A 221 -9.73 -21.15 -17.61
C ASN A 221 -9.63 -21.97 -16.30
N PRO A 222 -10.44 -21.69 -15.26
CA PRO A 222 -10.37 -22.44 -14.01
C PRO A 222 -10.90 -23.87 -14.21
N ALA A 223 -10.20 -24.83 -13.62
CA ALA A 223 -10.53 -26.25 -13.76
C ALA A 223 -11.87 -26.65 -13.09
N THR A 224 -12.34 -25.86 -12.12
CA THR A 224 -13.47 -26.18 -11.23
C THR A 224 -14.63 -25.17 -11.30
N GLY A 225 -14.64 -24.29 -12.30
CA GLY A 225 -15.51 -23.10 -12.31
C GLY A 225 -14.95 -21.98 -11.43
N GLY A 226 -15.42 -20.74 -11.66
CA GLY A 226 -14.88 -19.51 -11.09
C GLY A 226 -14.17 -18.64 -12.13
N ARG A 227 -13.34 -17.70 -11.68
CA ARG A 227 -12.44 -16.88 -12.49
C ARG A 227 -11.00 -17.38 -12.40
N GLY A 228 -10.23 -17.32 -13.48
CA GLY A 228 -8.82 -17.70 -13.48
C GLY A 228 -7.88 -16.63 -14.02
N ASP A 229 -8.43 -15.53 -14.51
CA ASP A 229 -7.83 -14.37 -15.14
C ASP A 229 -6.35 -14.12 -14.90
N ALA A 230 -5.63 -13.91 -15.99
CA ALA A 230 -4.23 -13.56 -15.96
C ALA A 230 -4.06 -12.08 -15.57
N VAL A 231 -3.24 -11.85 -14.55
CA VAL A 231 -2.80 -10.50 -14.17
C VAL A 231 -1.33 -10.38 -14.50
N ARG A 232 -0.97 -9.31 -15.22
CA ARG A 232 0.42 -8.89 -15.39
C ARG A 232 0.57 -7.45 -14.92
N GLY A 233 1.75 -7.11 -14.45
CA GLY A 233 2.04 -5.74 -14.04
C GLY A 233 3.54 -5.44 -14.04
N SER A 234 3.86 -4.16 -13.96
CA SER A 234 5.24 -3.69 -13.84
C SER A 234 5.35 -2.41 -13.02
N LEU A 235 6.48 -2.29 -12.32
CA LEU A 235 6.93 -1.08 -11.63
C LEU A 235 8.14 -0.53 -12.36
N THR A 236 8.02 0.68 -12.90
CA THR A 236 9.05 1.32 -13.71
C THR A 236 9.39 2.72 -13.18
N ASN A 237 10.46 3.34 -13.69
CA ASN A 237 10.88 4.70 -13.33
C ASN A 237 10.98 4.90 -11.80
N ARG A 238 11.54 3.91 -11.12
CA ARG A 238 11.63 3.92 -9.65
C ARG A 238 12.64 4.96 -9.18
N THR A 239 12.26 5.70 -8.15
CA THR A 239 13.08 6.76 -7.53
C THR A 239 13.05 6.58 -6.02
N ILE A 240 14.19 6.84 -5.38
CA ILE A 240 14.36 6.76 -3.93
C ILE A 240 14.74 8.14 -3.40
N TYR A 241 14.08 8.57 -2.34
CA TYR A 241 14.34 9.83 -1.67
C TYR A 241 14.74 9.61 -0.22
N ASP A 242 15.62 10.45 0.31
CA ASP A 242 15.79 10.53 1.77
C ASP A 242 14.54 11.13 2.44
N THR A 243 14.50 11.12 3.77
CA THR A 243 13.36 11.70 4.53
C THR A 243 13.23 13.21 4.40
N ALA A 244 14.25 13.90 3.88
CA ALA A 244 14.20 15.32 3.57
C ALA A 244 13.69 15.60 2.14
N GLY A 245 13.42 14.56 1.34
CA GLY A 245 12.91 14.67 -0.02
C GLY A 245 13.97 14.85 -1.09
N ASN A 246 15.25 14.65 -0.76
CA ASN A 246 16.32 14.68 -1.77
C ASN A 246 16.33 13.36 -2.54
N ASP A 247 16.39 13.42 -3.86
CA ASP A 247 16.55 12.22 -4.71
C ASP A 247 17.95 11.65 -4.50
N ILE A 248 18.01 10.45 -3.92
CA ILE A 248 19.24 9.69 -3.62
C ILE A 248 19.33 8.42 -4.47
N THR A 249 18.52 8.29 -5.53
CA THR A 249 18.46 7.10 -6.39
C THR A 249 19.84 6.71 -6.92
N ASN A 250 20.59 7.70 -7.40
CA ASN A 250 21.94 7.47 -7.91
C ASN A 250 22.90 7.05 -6.80
N ASP A 251 22.76 7.57 -5.58
CA ASP A 251 23.61 7.19 -4.46
C ASP A 251 23.37 5.73 -4.05
N VAL A 252 22.10 5.30 -4.03
CA VAL A 252 21.70 3.90 -3.80
C VAL A 252 22.25 2.98 -4.90
N ILE A 253 22.06 3.34 -6.17
CA ILE A 253 22.58 2.57 -7.30
C ILE A 253 24.11 2.48 -7.23
N ASN A 254 24.79 3.58 -6.94
CA ASN A 254 26.25 3.63 -6.88
C ASN A 254 26.80 2.73 -5.77
N ARG A 255 26.21 2.74 -4.56
CA ARG A 255 26.67 1.85 -3.48
C ARG A 255 26.46 0.37 -3.81
N ILE A 256 25.31 0.01 -4.40
CA ILE A 256 25.04 -1.35 -4.87
C ILE A 256 26.07 -1.76 -5.93
N ASN A 257 26.33 -0.90 -6.91
CA ASN A 257 27.29 -1.16 -7.98
C ASN A 257 28.71 -1.37 -7.46
N VAL A 258 29.16 -0.55 -6.50
CA VAL A 258 30.48 -0.66 -5.91
C VAL A 258 30.64 -1.96 -5.12
N ASP A 259 29.67 -2.29 -4.27
CA ASP A 259 29.78 -3.45 -3.38
C ASP A 259 29.67 -4.79 -4.14
N ASN A 260 28.80 -4.83 -5.15
CA ASN A 260 28.50 -6.04 -5.92
C ASN A 260 29.23 -6.12 -7.27
N ASN A 261 30.10 -5.15 -7.59
CA ASN A 261 30.77 -5.02 -8.88
C ASN A 261 29.78 -5.06 -10.08
N LEU A 262 28.72 -4.26 -9.98
CA LEU A 262 27.65 -4.15 -10.98
C LEU A 262 27.72 -2.82 -11.75
N THR A 263 26.94 -2.72 -12.83
CA THR A 263 26.81 -1.50 -13.64
C THR A 263 25.34 -1.16 -13.89
N LEU A 264 24.52 -1.22 -12.85
CA LEU A 264 23.14 -0.76 -12.88
C LEU A 264 23.12 0.74 -13.22
N SER A 265 22.29 1.12 -14.19
CA SER A 265 22.04 2.52 -14.57
C SER A 265 20.73 3.08 -14.00
N SER A 266 19.89 2.20 -13.47
CA SER A 266 18.59 2.47 -12.87
C SER A 266 18.24 1.31 -11.94
N ILE A 267 17.27 1.51 -11.05
CA ILE A 267 16.66 0.41 -10.31
C ILE A 267 15.94 -0.49 -11.32
N PRO A 268 16.20 -1.81 -11.34
CA PRO A 268 15.55 -2.73 -12.25
C PRO A 268 14.01 -2.68 -12.19
N VAL A 269 13.39 -2.89 -13.34
CA VAL A 269 11.94 -2.99 -13.47
C VAL A 269 11.46 -4.25 -12.73
N ALA A 270 10.55 -4.07 -11.78
CA ALA A 270 9.86 -5.19 -11.17
C ALA A 270 8.66 -5.58 -12.03
N VAL A 271 8.48 -6.89 -12.26
CA VAL A 271 7.39 -7.44 -13.07
C VAL A 271 6.65 -8.49 -12.26
N PHE A 272 5.32 -8.54 -12.45
CA PHE A 272 4.49 -9.53 -11.77
C PHE A 272 4.70 -10.90 -12.41
N ASP A 273 4.73 -11.94 -11.57
CA ASP A 273 4.65 -13.31 -12.04
C ASP A 273 3.23 -13.57 -12.53
N VAL A 274 3.12 -13.92 -13.81
CA VAL A 274 1.82 -14.19 -14.46
C VAL A 274 1.46 -15.65 -14.25
N GLY A 275 0.35 -15.90 -13.57
CA GLY A 275 -0.16 -17.24 -13.31
C GLY A 275 -1.69 -17.28 -13.25
N PRO A 276 -2.26 -18.50 -13.11
CA PRO A 276 -3.68 -18.67 -12.87
C PRO A 276 -4.04 -18.34 -11.42
N ASN A 277 -5.30 -17.96 -11.20
CA ASN A 277 -5.91 -17.70 -9.88
C ASN A 277 -5.30 -16.51 -9.14
N ASN A 278 -4.70 -15.56 -9.86
CA ASN A 278 -4.21 -14.32 -9.26
C ASN A 278 -5.35 -13.34 -8.95
N LEU A 279 -6.48 -13.39 -9.69
CA LEU A 279 -7.68 -12.58 -9.49
C LEU A 279 -8.88 -13.47 -9.16
N ASP A 280 -9.62 -13.15 -8.09
CA ASP A 280 -10.85 -13.85 -7.71
C ASP A 280 -12.13 -13.10 -8.11
N ASP A 281 -13.28 -13.75 -7.90
CA ASP A 281 -14.60 -13.21 -8.24
C ASP A 281 -15.00 -11.97 -7.40
N ASN A 282 -14.33 -11.72 -6.27
CA ASN A 282 -14.58 -10.57 -5.42
C ASN A 282 -13.81 -9.32 -5.89
N GLY A 283 -12.91 -9.50 -6.87
CA GLY A 283 -12.04 -8.47 -7.37
C GLY A 283 -10.71 -8.38 -6.63
N GLU A 284 -10.37 -9.31 -5.76
CA GLU A 284 -9.09 -9.28 -5.06
C GLU A 284 -8.00 -9.95 -5.90
N ILE A 285 -6.80 -9.34 -5.88
CA ILE A 285 -5.64 -9.79 -6.63
C ILE A 285 -4.48 -10.07 -5.68
N ILE A 286 -3.87 -11.24 -5.79
CA ILE A 286 -2.70 -11.63 -4.97
C ILE A 286 -1.66 -12.27 -5.89
N GLY A 287 -0.38 -11.93 -5.72
CA GLY A 287 0.68 -12.62 -6.44
C GLY A 287 2.08 -12.21 -6.01
N THR A 288 3.06 -12.68 -6.76
CA THR A 288 4.48 -12.37 -6.56
C THR A 288 5.00 -11.48 -7.67
N LEU A 289 6.07 -10.75 -7.37
CA LEU A 289 6.79 -9.95 -8.36
C LEU A 289 8.29 -10.02 -8.08
N GLN A 290 9.07 -9.81 -9.12
CA GLN A 290 10.53 -9.78 -9.04
C GLN A 290 11.11 -8.79 -10.03
N SER A 291 12.32 -8.34 -9.77
CA SER A 291 13.13 -7.61 -10.74
C SER A 291 14.47 -8.32 -10.95
N THR A 292 15.07 -8.14 -12.13
CA THR A 292 16.31 -8.84 -12.50
C THR A 292 17.32 -7.88 -13.10
N TYR A 293 18.60 -8.18 -12.93
CA TYR A 293 19.70 -7.48 -13.57
C TYR A 293 20.61 -8.47 -14.30
N VAL A 294 21.47 -7.96 -15.20
CA VAL A 294 22.46 -8.78 -15.90
C VAL A 294 23.82 -8.57 -15.25
N ASP A 295 24.46 -9.64 -14.81
CA ASP A 295 25.79 -9.60 -14.20
C ASP A 295 26.93 -9.44 -15.23
N ALA A 296 28.16 -9.32 -14.75
CA ALA A 296 29.34 -9.16 -15.61
C ALA A 296 29.60 -10.34 -16.58
N ASN A 297 28.99 -11.51 -16.33
CA ASN A 297 29.07 -12.68 -17.20
C ASN A 297 27.93 -12.74 -18.23
N GLY A 298 27.04 -11.74 -18.24
CA GLY A 298 25.86 -11.73 -19.10
C GLY A 298 24.72 -12.62 -18.60
N THR A 299 24.74 -13.04 -17.33
CA THR A 299 23.69 -13.91 -16.75
C THR A 299 22.66 -13.06 -16.02
N ALA A 300 21.37 -13.36 -16.23
CA ALA A 300 20.30 -12.74 -15.47
C ALA A 300 20.32 -13.23 -14.02
N GLN A 301 20.34 -12.28 -13.09
CA GLN A 301 20.30 -12.49 -11.65
C GLN A 301 19.10 -11.76 -11.07
N THR A 302 18.61 -12.25 -9.94
CA THR A 302 17.52 -11.58 -9.22
C THR A 302 18.06 -10.35 -8.50
N TYR A 303 17.41 -9.21 -8.69
CA TYR A 303 17.69 -7.99 -7.94
C TYR A 303 16.89 -7.99 -6.64
N GLU A 304 15.58 -8.24 -6.71
CA GLU A 304 14.69 -8.30 -5.55
C GLU A 304 13.48 -9.20 -5.87
N THR A 305 12.80 -9.67 -4.83
CA THR A 305 11.53 -10.41 -4.94
C THR A 305 10.52 -9.88 -3.93
N GLY A 306 9.25 -10.19 -4.13
CA GLY A 306 8.21 -9.74 -3.22
C GLY A 306 6.83 -10.27 -3.53
N ASN A 307 5.85 -9.72 -2.81
CA ASN A 307 4.43 -9.97 -3.01
C ASN A 307 3.70 -8.68 -3.36
N TYR A 308 2.56 -8.82 -4.03
CA TYR A 308 1.60 -7.75 -4.21
C TYR A 308 0.19 -8.23 -3.86
N TYR A 309 -0.60 -7.29 -3.34
CA TYR A 309 -1.97 -7.50 -2.91
C TYR A 309 -2.81 -6.32 -3.38
N ALA A 310 -3.96 -6.56 -3.97
CA ALA A 310 -4.79 -5.53 -4.56
C ALA A 310 -6.27 -5.87 -4.55
N VAL A 311 -7.11 -4.86 -4.78
CA VAL A 311 -8.54 -5.01 -5.03
C VAL A 311 -8.97 -4.10 -6.18
N VAL A 312 -9.76 -4.66 -7.08
CA VAL A 312 -10.38 -4.01 -8.23
C VAL A 312 -11.70 -3.38 -7.81
N SER A 313 -12.00 -2.20 -8.34
CA SER A 313 -13.16 -1.41 -7.96
C SER A 313 -13.93 -0.88 -9.16
N GLY A 314 -15.25 -0.75 -8.98
CA GLY A 314 -16.16 -0.07 -9.89
C GLY A 314 -16.97 -0.99 -10.81
N ASP A 315 -17.98 -0.40 -11.44
CA ASP A 315 -19.00 -1.10 -12.24
C ASP A 315 -18.45 -1.76 -13.52
N ASN A 316 -17.24 -1.42 -13.94
CA ASN A 316 -16.56 -2.03 -15.08
C ASN A 316 -15.08 -2.25 -14.80
N ALA A 317 -14.71 -2.45 -13.52
CA ALA A 317 -13.32 -2.54 -13.11
C ALA A 317 -12.51 -1.32 -13.58
N GLU A 318 -12.90 -0.12 -13.13
CA GLU A 318 -12.29 1.13 -13.59
C GLU A 318 -10.97 1.45 -12.86
N GLU A 319 -10.80 0.97 -11.63
CA GLU A 319 -9.62 1.27 -10.83
C GLU A 319 -9.17 0.07 -9.98
N ILE A 320 -7.88 0.06 -9.63
CA ILE A 320 -7.28 -0.95 -8.76
C ILE A 320 -6.44 -0.23 -7.71
N VAL A 321 -6.60 -0.61 -6.45
CA VAL A 321 -5.71 -0.20 -5.35
C VAL A 321 -4.99 -1.40 -4.78
N GLY A 322 -3.76 -1.21 -4.33
CA GLY A 322 -3.03 -2.28 -3.69
C GLY A 322 -1.73 -1.84 -3.04
N VAL A 323 -1.00 -2.82 -2.53
CA VAL A 323 0.31 -2.70 -1.91
C VAL A 323 1.25 -3.73 -2.51
N VAL A 324 2.52 -3.35 -2.66
CA VAL A 324 3.64 -4.25 -2.95
C VAL A 324 4.59 -4.26 -1.75
N VAL A 325 5.18 -5.41 -1.48
CA VAL A 325 6.27 -5.56 -0.50
C VAL A 325 7.43 -6.27 -1.20
N LEU A 326 8.52 -5.55 -1.43
CA LEU A 326 9.72 -6.02 -2.13
C LEU A 326 10.92 -6.06 -1.19
N GLU A 327 11.79 -7.05 -1.34
CA GLU A 327 13.01 -7.16 -0.54
C GLU A 327 14.26 -7.37 -1.39
N ASN A 328 15.28 -6.54 -1.10
CA ASN A 328 16.56 -6.50 -1.79
C ASN A 328 17.71 -6.70 -0.79
N SER A 329 18.56 -7.70 -1.05
CA SER A 329 19.75 -7.97 -0.25
C SER A 329 21.05 -7.51 -0.92
N LEU A 330 20.97 -6.73 -2.01
CA LEU A 330 22.14 -6.23 -2.74
C LEU A 330 22.58 -4.85 -2.24
N ASP A 331 21.69 -4.11 -1.60
CA ASP A 331 21.99 -2.81 -1.00
C ASP A 331 22.83 -2.99 0.27
N PRO A 332 24.13 -2.59 0.27
CA PRO A 332 25.03 -2.81 1.40
C PRO A 332 24.73 -1.91 2.61
N ALA A 333 23.69 -1.07 2.55
CA ALA A 333 23.24 -0.27 3.69
C ALA A 333 22.70 -1.13 4.85
N ALA A 334 22.27 -2.36 4.57
CA ALA A 334 21.63 -3.27 5.53
C ALA A 334 21.82 -4.74 5.12
N ASN A 335 21.35 -5.69 5.94
CA ASN A 335 21.31 -7.11 5.55
C ASN A 335 20.26 -7.35 4.44
N SER A 336 19.13 -6.66 4.55
CA SER A 336 18.08 -6.59 3.55
C SER A 336 17.39 -5.24 3.66
N VAL A 337 16.90 -4.75 2.53
CA VAL A 337 16.09 -3.54 2.44
C VAL A 337 14.72 -3.92 1.92
N ARG A 338 13.69 -3.54 2.66
CA ARG A 338 12.30 -3.76 2.28
C ARG A 338 11.71 -2.48 1.74
N GLU A 339 11.00 -2.55 0.62
CA GLU A 339 10.11 -1.50 0.14
C GLU A 339 8.66 -1.93 0.36
N THR A 340 7.89 -1.14 1.10
CA THR A 340 6.43 -1.26 1.15
C THR A 340 5.82 -0.09 0.39
N GLY A 341 5.19 -0.35 -0.75
CA GLY A 341 4.66 0.67 -1.65
C GLY A 341 3.18 0.49 -1.94
N GLY A 342 2.40 1.57 -1.88
CA GLY A 342 0.98 1.56 -2.17
C GLY A 342 0.73 2.19 -3.52
N PHE A 343 -0.21 1.64 -4.28
CA PHE A 343 -0.50 2.10 -5.64
C PHE A 343 -2.00 2.24 -5.88
N ILE A 344 -2.34 3.13 -6.80
CA ILE A 344 -3.67 3.21 -7.41
C ILE A 344 -3.47 3.37 -8.92
N VAL A 345 -4.14 2.52 -9.70
CA VAL A 345 -4.09 2.53 -11.16
C VAL A 345 -5.50 2.58 -11.76
N TYR A 346 -5.62 3.22 -12.92
CA TYR A 346 -6.91 3.50 -13.56
C TYR A 346 -6.94 2.99 -15.00
N ASN A 347 -8.09 2.46 -15.40
CA ASN A 347 -8.44 2.16 -16.78
C ASN A 347 -9.11 3.41 -17.39
N ASN A 348 -8.33 4.18 -18.16
CA ASN A 348 -8.76 5.42 -18.82
C ASN A 348 -9.08 5.20 -20.30
#